data_AF-A0A9X4P0N4-F1
#
_entry.id   AF-A0A9X4P0N4-F1
#
_cell.length_a   1.000
_cell.length_b   1.000
_cell.length_c   1.000
_cell.angle_alpha   90.00
_cell.angle_beta   90.00
_cell.angle_gamma   90.00
#
_symmetry.space_group_name_H-M   'P 1'
#
loop_
_entity.id
_entity.type
_entity.pdbx_description
1 polymer ?
#
loop_
_entity_poly.entity_id
_entity_poly.type
_entity_poly.pdbx_seq_one_letter_code
_entity_poly.pdbx_strand_id
1 'polypeptide(L)'
;LWHSYEMYILVNTLEEINPDLVYHLIERILSQNSQYLKEITEFRNLLIRLIIRTILSMIRRQQKIFSEKLIKELDKLTLVFDTYVRISSIFVKGCWIYKFEDKNMGTKLVSRSLKILSEINALELRGIFKHNFEKIKG
;
A
#
# COMPACT_ATOMS: atom_id res chain seq x y z
N LEU A 1 13.90 9.91 -15.16
CA LEU A 1 14.13 9.59 -13.74
C LEU A 1 12.93 10.10 -12.95
N TRP A 2 12.47 9.34 -11.94
CA TRP A 2 11.48 9.83 -10.96
C TRP A 2 12.22 10.20 -9.68
N HIS A 3 12.09 11.44 -9.22
CA HIS A 3 12.67 11.87 -7.96
C HIS A 3 11.60 11.89 -6.86
N SER A 4 12.03 12.20 -5.64
CA SER A 4 11.14 12.31 -4.48
C SER A 4 10.00 13.30 -4.73
N TYR A 5 10.25 14.41 -5.43
CA TYR A 5 9.26 15.42 -5.76
C TYR A 5 8.10 14.86 -6.59
N GLU A 6 8.38 14.18 -7.71
CA GLU A 6 7.31 13.61 -8.54
C GLU A 6 6.55 12.51 -7.81
N MET A 7 7.22 11.74 -6.94
CA MET A 7 6.55 10.76 -6.08
C MET A 7 5.61 11.43 -5.07
N TYR A 8 5.99 12.55 -4.47
CA TYR A 8 5.12 13.30 -3.56
C TYR A 8 3.89 13.84 -4.26
N ILE A 9 4.04 14.39 -5.47
CA ILE A 9 2.88 14.83 -6.28
C ILE A 9 1.97 13.64 -6.55
N LEU A 10 2.54 12.52 -7.02
CA LEU A 10 1.77 11.34 -7.38
C LEU A 10 1.01 10.80 -6.16
N VAL A 11 1.66 10.65 -5.00
CA VAL A 11 1.06 10.17 -3.73
C VAL A 11 -0.19 10.96 -3.32
N ASN A 12 -0.22 12.26 -3.61
CA ASN A 12 -1.31 13.15 -3.22
C ASN A 12 -2.37 13.34 -4.30
N THR A 13 -2.11 12.89 -5.54
CA THR A 13 -3.03 13.04 -6.68
C THR A 13 -3.52 11.70 -7.26
N LEU A 14 -3.25 10.59 -6.55
CA LEU A 14 -3.60 9.21 -6.98
C LEU A 14 -5.09 9.03 -7.25
N GLU A 15 -5.94 9.73 -6.50
CA GLU A 15 -7.40 9.56 -6.51
C GLU A 15 -8.09 10.41 -7.58
N GLU A 16 -7.34 11.30 -8.22
CA GLU A 16 -7.78 12.19 -9.30
C GLU A 16 -7.35 11.65 -10.67
N ILE A 17 -6.31 10.80 -10.71
CA ILE A 17 -5.77 10.24 -11.95
C ILE A 17 -6.50 8.93 -12.31
N ASN A 18 -6.69 8.67 -13.60
CA ASN A 18 -7.22 7.40 -14.12
C ASN A 18 -6.42 6.19 -13.55
N PRO A 19 -7.08 5.13 -13.08
CA PRO A 19 -6.42 4.00 -12.42
C PRO A 19 -5.45 3.22 -13.32
N ASP A 20 -5.75 3.03 -14.61
CA ASP A 20 -4.85 2.37 -15.56
C ASP A 20 -3.55 3.18 -15.70
N LEU A 21 -3.68 4.50 -15.84
CA LEU A 21 -2.52 5.39 -15.90
C LEU A 21 -1.69 5.33 -14.62
N VAL A 22 -2.32 5.41 -13.44
CA VAL A 22 -1.61 5.27 -12.15
C VAL A 22 -0.87 3.93 -12.08
N TYR A 23 -1.52 2.83 -12.46
CA TYR A 23 -0.89 1.51 -12.47
C TYR A 23 0.37 1.48 -13.35
N HIS A 24 0.28 1.97 -14.59
CA HIS A 24 1.42 2.03 -15.50
C HIS A 24 2.54 2.95 -15.01
N LEU A 25 2.20 4.06 -14.35
CA LEU A 25 3.19 4.93 -13.71
C LEU A 25 3.95 4.18 -12.60
N ILE A 26 3.24 3.43 -11.75
CA ILE A 26 3.87 2.62 -10.69
C ILE A 26 4.74 1.51 -11.27
N GLU A 27 4.29 0.78 -12.30
CA GLU A 27 5.12 -0.22 -13.00
C GLU A 27 6.40 0.40 -13.56
N ARG A 28 6.31 1.58 -14.18
CA ARG A 28 7.47 2.30 -14.70
C ARG A 28 8.44 2.71 -13.59
N ILE A 29 7.92 3.17 -12.46
CA ILE A 29 8.75 3.54 -11.29
C ILE A 29 9.47 2.31 -10.73
N LEU A 30 8.77 1.18 -10.60
CA LEU A 30 9.34 -0.07 -10.07
C LEU A 30 10.43 -0.65 -10.97
N SER A 31 10.22 -0.64 -12.28
CA SER A 31 11.18 -1.15 -13.27
C SER A 31 12.45 -0.31 -13.38
N GLN A 32 12.35 1.02 -13.24
CA GLN A 32 13.49 1.94 -13.40
C GLN A 32 14.40 2.02 -12.17
N ASN A 33 13.94 1.61 -10.99
CA ASN A 33 14.62 1.91 -9.73
C ASN A 33 15.13 0.68 -8.96
N SER A 34 15.22 -0.51 -9.58
CA SER A 34 15.60 -1.75 -8.89
C SER A 34 16.97 -1.68 -8.16
N GLN A 35 17.89 -0.86 -8.68
CA GLN A 35 19.23 -0.63 -8.10
C GLN A 35 19.23 0.57 -7.14
N TYR A 36 18.58 1.68 -7.52
CA TYR A 36 18.49 2.92 -6.72
C TYR A 36 17.66 2.75 -5.43
N LEU A 37 16.67 1.86 -5.42
CA LEU A 37 15.84 1.53 -4.25
C LEU A 37 16.60 0.82 -3.12
N LYS A 38 17.75 0.21 -3.44
CA LYS A 38 18.58 -0.48 -2.46
C LYS A 38 19.54 0.48 -1.72
N GLU A 39 19.89 1.60 -2.34
CA GLU A 39 20.97 2.47 -1.86
C GLU A 39 20.45 3.66 -1.02
N ILE A 40 19.20 4.12 -1.23
CA ILE A 40 18.64 5.28 -0.50
C ILE A 40 17.39 4.89 0.30
N THR A 41 17.57 4.71 1.61
CA THR A 41 16.51 4.29 2.55
C THR A 41 15.28 5.21 2.54
N GLU A 42 15.48 6.54 2.46
CA GLU A 42 14.38 7.52 2.42
C GLU A 42 13.50 7.37 1.17
N PHE A 43 14.14 7.16 0.02
CA PHE A 43 13.45 6.93 -1.25
C PHE A 43 12.66 5.62 -1.23
N ARG A 44 13.21 4.57 -0.59
CA ARG A 44 12.51 3.30 -0.40
C ARG A 44 11.23 3.46 0.42
N ASN A 45 11.30 4.20 1.54
CA ASN A 45 10.14 4.45 2.39
C ASN A 45 9.04 5.23 1.66
N LEU A 46 9.43 6.22 0.84
CA LEU A 46 8.49 6.97 0.00
C LEU A 46 7.84 6.05 -1.04
N LEU A 47 8.62 5.20 -1.71
CA LEU A 47 8.08 4.25 -2.69
C LEU A 47 7.10 3.27 -2.04
N ILE A 48 7.47 2.68 -0.90
CA ILE A 48 6.60 1.76 -0.16
C ILE A 48 5.27 2.45 0.18
N ARG A 49 5.33 3.69 0.69
CA ARG A 49 4.14 4.49 1.00
C ARG A 49 3.29 4.74 -0.23
N LEU A 50 3.92 5.08 -1.36
CA LEU A 50 3.25 5.26 -2.64
C LEU A 50 2.54 3.98 -3.08
N ILE A 51 3.21 2.83 -3.05
CA ILE A 51 2.63 1.53 -3.44
C ILE A 51 1.44 1.17 -2.55
N ILE A 52 1.57 1.30 -1.23
CA ILE A 52 0.47 1.02 -0.29
C ILE A 52 -0.74 1.90 -0.60
N ARG A 53 -0.53 3.22 -0.81
CA ARG A 53 -1.62 4.14 -1.15
C ARG A 53 -2.24 3.83 -2.50
N THR A 54 -1.44 3.45 -3.49
CA THR A 54 -1.95 3.01 -4.79
C THR A 54 -2.79 1.73 -4.65
N ILE A 55 -2.34 0.72 -3.90
CA ILE A 55 -3.11 -0.50 -3.63
C ILE A 55 -4.47 -0.14 -3.03
N LEU A 56 -4.50 0.70 -1.99
CA LEU A 56 -5.74 1.12 -1.33
C LEU A 56 -6.65 1.93 -2.27
N SER A 57 -6.09 2.77 -3.14
CA SER A 57 -6.85 3.49 -4.18
C SER A 57 -7.47 2.51 -5.19
N MET A 58 -6.70 1.54 -5.69
CA MET A 58 -7.15 0.51 -6.62
C MET A 58 -8.27 -0.35 -6.01
N ILE A 59 -8.14 -0.76 -4.74
CA ILE A 59 -9.20 -1.52 -4.04
C ILE A 59 -10.51 -0.71 -3.99
N ARG A 60 -10.44 0.57 -3.61
CA ARG A 60 -11.63 1.45 -3.54
C ARG A 60 -12.29 1.65 -4.90
N ARG A 61 -11.49 1.68 -5.96
CA ARG A 61 -11.93 1.83 -7.35
C ARG A 61 -12.27 0.51 -8.04
N GLN A 62 -12.44 -0.58 -7.28
CA GLN A 62 -12.81 -1.92 -7.79
C GLN A 62 -11.80 -2.54 -8.77
N GLN A 63 -10.55 -2.08 -8.76
CA GLN A 63 -9.49 -2.55 -9.66
C GLN A 63 -8.80 -3.80 -9.07
N LYS A 64 -9.52 -4.94 -9.08
CA LYS A 64 -9.07 -6.20 -8.47
C LYS A 64 -7.70 -6.66 -9.00
N ILE A 65 -7.54 -6.71 -10.32
CA ILE A 65 -6.34 -7.24 -10.99
C ILE A 65 -5.11 -6.36 -10.67
N PHE A 66 -5.23 -5.04 -10.80
CA PHE A 66 -4.11 -4.13 -10.52
C PHE A 66 -3.71 -4.13 -9.06
N SER A 67 -4.69 -4.11 -8.14
CA SER A 67 -4.38 -4.17 -6.71
C SER A 67 -3.70 -5.49 -6.34
N GLU A 68 -4.10 -6.61 -6.91
CA GLU A 68 -3.45 -7.91 -6.67
C GLU A 68 -2.00 -7.92 -7.17
N LYS A 69 -1.75 -7.41 -8.38
CA LYS A 69 -0.39 -7.30 -8.93
C LYS A 69 0.49 -6.43 -8.05
N LEU A 70 0.00 -5.27 -7.62
CA LEU A 70 0.74 -4.36 -6.76
C LEU A 70 1.03 -4.94 -5.36
N ILE A 71 0.13 -5.76 -4.80
CA ILE A 71 0.39 -6.49 -3.56
C ILE A 71 1.58 -7.45 -3.73
N LYS A 72 1.68 -8.14 -4.88
CA LYS A 72 2.82 -9.02 -5.18
C LYS A 72 4.13 -8.22 -5.29
N GLU A 73 4.09 -7.01 -5.85
CA GLU A 73 5.27 -6.12 -5.88
C GLU A 73 5.67 -5.62 -4.49
N LEU A 74 4.70 -5.28 -3.63
CA LEU A 74 4.97 -4.87 -2.25
C LEU A 74 5.67 -5.98 -1.45
N ASP A 75 5.26 -7.24 -1.63
CA ASP A 75 5.89 -8.39 -0.97
C ASP A 75 7.38 -8.51 -1.35
N LYS A 76 7.74 -8.23 -2.61
CA LYS A 76 9.15 -8.26 -3.08
C LYS A 76 10.02 -7.16 -2.45
N LEU A 77 9.42 -6.06 -2.03
CA LEU A 77 10.10 -4.94 -1.38
C LEU A 77 10.27 -5.13 0.13
N THR A 78 9.68 -6.17 0.71
CA THR A 78 9.71 -6.42 2.15
C THR A 78 11.08 -6.92 2.59
N LEU A 79 11.81 -6.11 3.37
CA LEU A 79 13.03 -6.57 4.05
C LEU A 79 12.70 -7.23 5.39
N VAL A 80 13.61 -8.10 5.85
CA VAL A 80 13.40 -8.93 7.05
C VAL A 80 13.06 -8.08 8.29
N PHE A 81 13.65 -6.90 8.45
CA PHE A 81 13.47 -6.05 9.65
C PHE A 81 12.51 -4.86 9.43
N ASP A 82 11.75 -4.82 8.34
CA ASP A 82 10.82 -3.71 8.07
C ASP A 82 9.43 -3.98 8.68
N THR A 83 9.28 -3.67 9.96
CA THR A 83 8.03 -3.86 10.72
C THR A 83 6.87 -3.08 10.10
N TYR A 84 7.12 -1.86 9.60
CA TYR A 84 6.09 -1.03 8.97
C TYR A 84 5.56 -1.69 7.69
N VAL A 85 6.44 -2.15 6.79
CA VAL A 85 6.03 -2.85 5.58
C VAL A 85 5.26 -4.12 5.92
N ARG A 86 5.76 -4.93 6.86
CA ARG A 86 5.09 -6.19 7.24
C ARG A 86 3.66 -5.97 7.74
N ILE A 87 3.46 -5.01 8.64
CA ILE A 87 2.12 -4.69 9.17
C ILE A 87 1.24 -4.13 8.05
N SER A 88 1.79 -3.26 7.20
CA SER A 88 1.08 -2.68 6.06
C SER A 88 0.65 -3.75 5.05
N SER A 89 1.51 -4.72 4.75
CA SER A 89 1.23 -5.84 3.84
C SER A 89 0.09 -6.71 4.37
N ILE A 90 0.05 -7.01 5.68
CA ILE A 90 -1.08 -7.71 6.31
C ILE A 90 -2.36 -6.89 6.16
N PHE A 91 -2.30 -5.59 6.42
CA PHE A 91 -3.44 -4.70 6.33
C PHE A 91 -4.01 -4.60 4.90
N VAL A 92 -3.18 -4.32 3.89
CA VAL A 92 -3.64 -4.19 2.50
C VAL A 92 -4.15 -5.52 1.94
N LYS A 93 -3.52 -6.65 2.29
CA LYS A 93 -4.03 -8.00 1.97
C LYS A 93 -5.40 -8.22 2.59
N GLY A 94 -5.57 -7.88 3.86
CA GLY A 94 -6.86 -7.95 4.54
C GLY A 94 -7.95 -7.10 3.86
N CYS A 95 -7.60 -5.87 3.45
CA CYS A 95 -8.50 -4.99 2.71
C CYS A 95 -8.90 -5.56 1.35
N TRP A 96 -7.94 -6.14 0.62
CA TRP A 96 -8.18 -6.74 -0.69
C TRP A 96 -9.09 -7.98 -0.58
N ILE A 97 -8.77 -8.90 0.34
CA ILE A 97 -9.58 -10.10 0.61
C ILE A 97 -11.00 -9.69 1.03
N TYR A 98 -11.12 -8.68 1.90
CA TYR A 98 -12.43 -8.16 2.32
C TYR A 98 -13.27 -7.69 1.13
N LYS A 99 -12.67 -6.92 0.20
CA LYS A 99 -13.39 -6.29 -0.91
C LYS A 99 -13.73 -7.27 -2.03
N PHE A 100 -12.86 -8.25 -2.30
CA PHE A 100 -12.93 -9.05 -3.52
C PHE A 100 -13.11 -10.56 -3.34
N GLU A 101 -13.04 -11.07 -2.12
CA GLU A 101 -13.08 -12.52 -1.84
C GLU A 101 -13.97 -12.85 -0.62
N ASP A 102 -13.41 -12.78 0.59
CA ASP A 102 -14.06 -13.19 1.84
C ASP A 102 -14.03 -12.06 2.86
N LYS A 103 -15.21 -11.47 3.11
CA LYS A 103 -15.40 -10.39 4.08
C LYS A 103 -14.95 -10.76 5.50
N ASN A 104 -15.20 -11.98 5.95
CA ASN A 104 -14.86 -12.43 7.29
C ASN A 104 -13.35 -12.61 7.44
N MET A 105 -12.72 -13.28 6.48
CA MET A 105 -11.26 -13.46 6.47
C MET A 105 -10.53 -12.12 6.36
N GLY A 106 -10.98 -11.24 5.47
CA GLY A 106 -10.41 -9.91 5.30
C GLY A 106 -10.52 -9.07 6.58
N THR A 107 -11.69 -9.08 7.23
CA THR A 107 -11.91 -8.39 8.52
C THR A 107 -10.99 -8.91 9.61
N LYS A 108 -10.76 -10.23 9.69
CA LYS A 108 -9.83 -10.83 10.66
C LYS A 108 -8.39 -10.32 10.45
N LEU A 109 -7.92 -10.26 9.21
CA LEU A 109 -6.57 -9.77 8.88
C LEU A 109 -6.41 -8.27 9.18
N VAL A 110 -7.40 -7.45 8.82
CA VAL A 110 -7.39 -6.02 9.17
C VAL A 110 -7.38 -5.85 10.68
N SER A 111 -8.24 -6.54 11.42
CA SER A 111 -8.29 -6.48 12.89
C SER A 111 -6.96 -6.88 13.53
N ARG A 112 -6.29 -7.91 12.99
CA ARG A 112 -4.95 -8.32 13.43
C ARG A 112 -3.93 -7.20 13.25
N SER A 113 -3.90 -6.55 12.09
CA SER A 113 -2.97 -5.43 11.85
C SER A 113 -3.21 -4.24 12.80
N LEU A 114 -4.48 -3.89 13.06
CA LEU A 114 -4.84 -2.84 14.00
C LEU A 114 -4.48 -3.19 15.46
N LYS A 115 -4.60 -4.48 15.83
CA LYS A 115 -4.18 -4.98 17.15
C LYS A 115 -2.67 -4.84 17.34
N ILE A 116 -1.86 -5.29 16.36
CA ILE A 116 -0.40 -5.14 16.40
C ILE A 116 0.00 -3.66 16.59
N LEU A 117 -0.62 -2.75 15.83
CA LEU A 117 -0.35 -1.32 15.97
C LEU A 117 -0.72 -0.76 17.34
N SER A 118 -1.74 -1.31 17.99
CA SER A 118 -2.10 -0.94 19.37
C SER A 118 -1.05 -1.43 20.36
N GLU A 119 -0.59 -2.67 20.20
CA GLU A 119 0.39 -3.31 21.09
C GLU A 119 1.75 -2.62 21.07
N ILE A 120 2.16 -2.06 19.94
CA ILE A 120 3.42 -1.29 19.80
C ILE A 120 3.24 0.21 20.03
N ASN A 121 2.08 0.66 20.53
CA ASN A 121 1.73 2.07 20.76
C ASN A 121 1.79 2.98 19.51
N ALA A 122 1.61 2.42 18.31
CA ALA A 122 1.54 3.17 17.05
C ALA A 122 0.10 3.65 16.76
N LEU A 123 -0.49 4.39 17.69
CA LEU A 123 -1.92 4.73 17.70
C LEU A 123 -2.34 5.64 16.54
N GLU A 124 -1.48 6.57 16.12
CA GLU A 124 -1.75 7.44 14.96
C GLU A 124 -1.84 6.62 13.67
N LEU A 125 -0.87 5.74 13.43
CA LEU A 125 -0.86 4.85 12.27
C LEU A 125 -2.08 3.91 12.27
N ARG A 126 -2.47 3.42 13.45
CA ARG A 126 -3.71 2.65 13.62
C ARG A 126 -4.95 3.45 13.21
N GLY A 127 -5.01 4.74 13.58
CA GLY A 127 -6.08 5.64 13.18
C GLY A 127 -6.16 5.77 11.65
N ILE A 128 -5.02 5.96 10.99
CA ILE A 128 -4.90 6.02 9.53
C ILE A 128 -5.40 4.71 8.89
N PHE A 129 -4.98 3.55 9.40
CA PHE A 129 -5.40 2.24 8.87
C PHE A 129 -6.91 2.03 9.03
N LYS A 130 -7.45 2.36 10.21
CA LYS A 130 -8.89 2.28 10.45
C LYS A 130 -9.67 3.15 9.46
N HIS A 131 -9.27 4.41 9.29
CA HIS A 131 -9.90 5.33 8.35
C HIS A 131 -9.89 4.80 6.91
N ASN A 132 -8.75 4.28 6.45
CA ASN A 132 -8.65 3.68 5.12
C ASN A 132 -9.56 2.46 4.96
N PHE A 133 -9.70 1.63 5.99
CA PHE A 133 -10.58 0.47 5.92
C PHE A 133 -12.06 0.86 5.90
N GLU A 134 -12.47 1.87 6.66
CA GLU A 134 -13.85 2.38 6.59
C GLU A 134 -14.20 2.91 5.18
N LYS A 135 -13.27 3.60 4.52
CA LYS A 135 -13.42 4.00 3.11
C LYS A 135 -13.54 2.82 2.13
N ILE A 136 -13.08 1.63 2.50
CA ILE A 136 -13.19 0.41 1.67
C ILE A 136 -14.52 -0.33 1.93
N LYS A 137 -15.06 -0.21 3.15
CA LYS A 137 -16.35 -0.78 3.53
C LYS A 137 -17.52 -0.04 2.89
N GLY A 138 -17.45 1.29 2.85
CA GLY A 138 -18.37 2.14 2.09
C GLY A 138 -18.35 1.79 0.61
#